data_AF-A0A419DB44-F1
#
_entry.id   AF-A0A419DB44-F1
#
_cell.length_a   1.000
_cell.length_b   1.000
_cell.length_c   1.000
_cell.angle_alpha   90.00
_cell.angle_beta   90.00
_cell.angle_gamma   90.00
#
_symmetry.space_group_name_H-M   'P 1'
#
loop_
_entity.id
_entity.type
_entity.pdbx_description
1 polymer ?
#
loop_
_entity_poly.entity_id
_entity_poly.type
_entity_poly.pdbx_seq_one_letter_code
_entity_poly.pdbx_strand_id
1 'polypeptide(L)'
;MPTYQESGLKKIIDICTVILLILTAGAAFWGIKVGKDALSEYKKMNMVAMSTAILNMDKEIFKKLSDKPYLQAMFVEIPNEITSHQVINLFLEKESQKFEDWKDIPSLYDKLWGFNEFDNKDNSDKSRLREAYFIGEEVLYVVLNAHEAHRQLLISDGDWESWAAYIDDLGTNPLFLAAIYCGHKYGYISKEFAEILKQRLMKKDDISRVIKSIYPEMINSDWVDRIGR
;
A
#
# COMPACT_ATOMS: atom_id res chain seq x y z
N MET A 1 23.02 4.27 79.08
CA MET A 1 21.57 4.01 79.16
C MET A 1 20.90 4.91 78.13
N PRO A 2 20.39 4.38 77.01
CA PRO A 2 19.58 5.18 76.10
C PRO A 2 18.33 5.66 76.85
N THR A 3 18.08 6.96 76.81
CA THR A 3 16.95 7.59 77.49
C THR A 3 15.65 7.21 76.75
N TYR A 4 14.59 6.91 77.49
CA TYR A 4 13.30 6.41 76.98
C TYR A 4 12.70 7.27 75.84
N GLN A 5 13.06 8.57 75.80
CA GLN A 5 12.71 9.52 74.73
C GLN A 5 13.30 9.19 73.34
N GLU A 6 14.50 8.62 73.24
CA GLU A 6 15.10 8.27 71.94
C GLU A 6 14.34 7.13 71.24
N SER A 7 13.70 6.24 71.99
CA SER A 7 12.96 5.11 71.41
C SER A 7 11.64 5.52 70.75
N GLY A 8 11.00 6.60 71.24
CA GLY A 8 9.74 7.11 70.69
C GLY A 8 9.94 7.86 69.39
N LEU A 9 10.98 8.69 69.31
CA LEU A 9 11.31 9.47 68.12
C LEU A 9 11.65 8.56 66.93
N LYS A 10 12.43 7.49 67.17
CA LYS A 10 12.80 6.52 66.13
C LYS A 10 11.58 5.84 65.52
N LYS A 11 10.60 5.42 66.33
CA LYS A 11 9.35 4.82 65.85
C LYS A 11 8.55 5.78 64.95
N ILE A 12 8.50 7.06 65.29
CA ILE A 12 7.79 8.06 64.47
C ILE A 12 8.48 8.22 63.11
N ILE A 13 9.81 8.32 63.10
CA ILE A 13 10.60 8.43 61.86
C ILE A 13 10.38 7.19 60.97
N ASP A 14 10.40 5.99 61.56
CA ASP A 14 10.18 4.75 60.81
C ASP A 14 8.76 4.72 60.18
N ILE A 15 7.73 5.11 60.93
CA ILE A 15 6.34 5.21 60.43
C ILE A 15 6.25 6.23 59.28
N CYS A 16 6.82 7.42 59.44
CA CYS A 16 6.82 8.44 58.39
C CYS A 16 7.54 7.96 57.13
N THR A 17 8.66 7.24 57.27
CA THR A 17 9.42 6.68 56.15
C THR A 17 8.61 5.65 55.38
N VAL A 18 7.90 4.76 56.09
CA VAL A 18 7.00 3.76 55.47
C VAL A 18 5.86 4.45 54.72
N ILE A 19 5.23 5.47 55.31
CA ILE A 19 4.15 6.23 54.64
C ILE A 19 4.68 6.90 53.37
N LEU A 20 5.84 7.54 53.43
CA LEU A 20 6.45 8.20 52.26
C LEU A 20 6.78 7.18 51.14
N LEU A 21 7.28 5.99 51.50
CA LEU A 21 7.51 4.91 50.54
C LEU A 21 6.22 4.44 49.88
N ILE A 22 5.13 4.28 50.63
CA ILE A 22 3.82 3.91 50.08
C ILE A 22 3.30 5.00 49.11
N LEU A 23 3.44 6.28 49.49
CA LEU A 23 2.99 7.39 48.64
C LEU A 23 3.80 7.49 47.34
N THR A 24 5.13 7.35 47.42
CA THR A 24 5.99 7.39 46.23
C THR A 24 5.77 6.18 45.31
N ALA A 25 5.59 4.97 45.88
CA ALA A 25 5.22 3.79 45.11
C ALA A 25 3.83 3.93 44.45
N GLY A 26 2.85 4.49 45.16
CA GLY A 26 1.52 4.78 44.64
C GLY A 26 1.56 5.79 43.48
N ALA A 27 2.32 6.87 43.63
CA ALA A 27 2.52 7.86 42.57
C ALA A 27 3.22 7.26 41.34
N ALA A 28 4.24 6.42 41.53
CA ALA A 28 4.93 5.73 40.44
C ALA A 28 4.00 4.77 39.70
N PHE A 29 3.22 3.96 40.42
CA PHE A 29 2.23 3.05 39.82
C PHE A 29 1.16 3.81 39.03
N TRP A 30 0.66 4.91 39.59
CA TRP A 30 -0.33 5.75 38.91
C TRP A 30 0.26 6.41 37.65
N GLY A 31 1.51 6.91 37.72
CA GLY A 31 2.23 7.44 36.56
C GLY A 31 2.41 6.40 35.45
N ILE A 32 2.77 5.16 35.80
CA ILE A 32 2.86 4.04 34.83
C ILE A 32 1.50 3.77 34.18
N LYS A 33 0.42 3.75 34.97
CA LYS A 33 -0.94 3.54 34.46
C LYS A 33 -1.35 4.64 33.48
N VAL A 34 -1.20 5.91 33.87
CA VAL A 34 -1.50 7.07 33.01
C VAL A 34 -0.67 7.04 31.73
N GLY A 35 0.63 6.70 31.82
CA GLY A 35 1.49 6.55 30.65
C GLY A 35 1.04 5.44 29.70
N LYS A 36 0.58 4.29 30.24
CA LYS A 36 0.02 3.20 29.42
C LYS A 36 -1.29 3.60 28.76
N ASP A 37 -2.18 4.27 29.49
CA ASP A 37 -3.47 4.72 28.97
C ASP A 37 -3.26 5.76 27.85
N ALA A 38 -2.36 6.73 28.06
CA ALA A 38 -2.00 7.73 27.05
C ALA A 38 -1.37 7.11 25.80
N LEU A 39 -0.46 6.15 25.97
CA LEU A 39 0.15 5.42 24.84
C LEU A 39 -0.91 4.62 24.06
N SER A 40 -1.85 4.00 24.76
CA SER A 40 -2.95 3.27 24.12
C SER A 40 -3.84 4.22 23.32
N GLU A 41 -4.18 5.38 23.86
CA GLU A 41 -5.02 6.37 23.17
C GLU A 41 -4.31 6.95 21.96
N TYR A 42 -3.02 7.27 22.10
CA TYR A 42 -2.17 7.72 20.99
C TYR A 42 -2.12 6.70 19.85
N LYS A 43 -1.96 5.41 20.17
CA LYS A 43 -2.01 4.33 19.17
C LYS A 43 -3.35 4.30 18.45
N LYS A 44 -4.48 4.37 19.18
CA LYS A 44 -5.82 4.40 18.57
C LYS A 44 -6.01 5.59 17.64
N MET A 45 -5.57 6.78 18.06
CA MET A 45 -5.64 7.98 17.22
C MET A 45 -4.84 7.83 15.93
N ASN A 46 -3.63 7.28 16.02
CA ASN A 46 -2.80 7.01 14.84
C ASN A 46 -3.44 5.96 13.91
N MET A 47 -4.05 4.91 14.46
CA MET A 47 -4.80 3.93 13.67
C MET A 47 -5.94 4.59 12.90
N VAL A 48 -6.79 5.35 13.59
CA VAL A 48 -7.94 6.04 12.96
C VAL A 48 -7.47 7.03 11.89
N ALA A 49 -6.43 7.81 12.17
CA ALA A 49 -5.88 8.77 11.22
C ALA A 49 -5.34 8.07 9.96
N MET A 50 -4.61 6.96 10.14
CA MET A 50 -4.05 6.18 9.03
C MET A 50 -5.13 5.51 8.18
N SER A 51 -6.09 4.81 8.81
CA SER A 51 -7.24 4.23 8.10
C SER A 51 -8.03 5.28 7.33
N THR A 52 -8.25 6.46 7.92
CA THR A 52 -8.95 7.57 7.26
C THR A 52 -8.16 8.10 6.06
N ALA A 53 -6.83 8.23 6.17
CA ALA A 53 -5.98 8.67 5.07
C ALA A 53 -6.05 7.70 3.88
N ILE A 54 -5.92 6.40 4.13
CA ILE A 54 -6.01 5.36 3.08
C ILE A 54 -7.40 5.36 2.44
N LEU A 55 -8.47 5.43 3.26
CA LEU A 55 -9.85 5.49 2.77
C LEU A 55 -10.10 6.75 1.91
N ASN A 56 -9.48 7.87 2.22
CA ASN A 56 -9.62 9.08 1.41
C ASN A 56 -8.93 8.93 0.04
N MET A 57 -7.75 8.30 -0.01
CA MET A 57 -7.08 7.98 -1.28
C MET A 57 -7.97 7.05 -2.14
N ASP A 58 -8.54 6.02 -1.53
CA ASP A 58 -9.46 5.09 -2.19
C ASP A 58 -10.71 5.82 -2.75
N LYS A 59 -11.33 6.70 -1.96
CA LYS A 59 -12.46 7.52 -2.41
C LYS A 59 -12.10 8.44 -3.58
N GLU A 60 -10.88 8.98 -3.61
CA GLU A 60 -10.43 9.81 -4.72
C GLU A 60 -10.32 9.00 -6.02
N ILE A 61 -9.87 7.74 -5.95
CA ILE A 61 -9.86 6.81 -7.09
C ILE A 61 -11.30 6.60 -7.59
N PHE A 62 -12.23 6.22 -6.71
CA PHE A 62 -13.63 6.00 -7.10
C PHE A 62 -14.30 7.25 -7.67
N LYS A 63 -13.98 8.43 -7.13
CA LYS A 63 -14.46 9.70 -7.69
C LYS A 63 -14.00 9.86 -9.14
N LYS A 64 -12.73 9.61 -9.44
CA LYS A 64 -12.21 9.68 -10.82
C LYS A 64 -12.86 8.65 -11.75
N LEU A 65 -13.10 7.43 -11.25
CA LEU A 65 -13.82 6.39 -12.00
C LEU A 65 -15.27 6.78 -12.31
N SER A 66 -15.91 7.50 -11.40
CA SER A 66 -17.26 8.05 -11.60
C SER A 66 -17.28 9.19 -12.62
N ASP A 67 -16.28 10.08 -12.56
CA ASP A 67 -16.15 11.22 -13.47
C ASP A 67 -15.77 10.79 -14.90
N LYS A 68 -15.06 9.67 -15.04
CA LYS A 68 -14.54 9.13 -16.31
C LYS A 68 -14.84 7.64 -16.45
N PRO A 69 -16.05 7.26 -16.93
CA PRO A 69 -16.50 5.86 -16.93
C PRO A 69 -15.60 4.87 -17.68
N TYR A 70 -14.87 5.31 -18.71
CA TYR A 70 -13.95 4.46 -19.45
C TYR A 70 -12.79 3.93 -18.58
N LEU A 71 -12.47 4.59 -17.45
CA LEU A 71 -11.47 4.11 -16.49
C LEU A 71 -11.94 2.88 -15.72
N GLN A 72 -13.26 2.61 -15.66
CA GLN A 72 -13.81 1.42 -15.01
C GLN A 72 -13.33 0.12 -15.68
N ALA A 73 -12.88 0.19 -16.94
CA ALA A 73 -12.22 -0.91 -17.63
C ALA A 73 -10.96 -1.41 -16.89
N MET A 74 -10.39 -0.64 -15.96
CA MET A 74 -9.33 -1.12 -15.07
C MET A 74 -9.75 -2.34 -14.24
N PHE A 75 -11.01 -2.36 -13.79
CA PHE A 75 -11.57 -3.34 -12.85
C PHE A 75 -12.42 -4.42 -13.55
N VAL A 76 -12.37 -4.49 -14.88
CA VAL A 76 -13.07 -5.53 -15.62
C VAL A 76 -12.27 -6.82 -15.49
N GLU A 77 -12.91 -7.87 -15.00
CA GLU A 77 -12.33 -9.22 -14.98
C GLU A 77 -12.03 -9.65 -16.42
N ILE A 78 -10.77 -10.00 -16.68
CA ILE A 78 -10.29 -10.33 -18.03
C ILE A 78 -10.51 -11.84 -18.23
N PRO A 79 -11.45 -12.26 -19.10
CA PRO A 79 -11.64 -13.67 -19.43
C PRO A 79 -10.37 -14.28 -20.00
N ASN A 80 -10.18 -15.59 -19.80
CA ASN A 80 -9.00 -16.32 -20.28
C ASN A 80 -8.79 -16.23 -21.80
N GLU A 81 -9.85 -15.90 -22.55
CA GLU A 81 -9.86 -15.78 -24.01
C GLU A 81 -9.36 -14.42 -24.51
N ILE A 82 -9.29 -13.40 -23.63
CA ILE A 82 -8.90 -12.04 -24.00
C ILE A 82 -7.37 -11.89 -23.83
N THR A 83 -6.70 -11.42 -24.87
CA THR A 83 -5.27 -11.10 -24.84
C THR A 83 -5.02 -9.79 -24.11
N SER A 84 -3.84 -9.63 -23.52
CA SER A 84 -3.46 -8.38 -22.86
C SER A 84 -3.54 -7.15 -23.79
N HIS A 85 -3.33 -7.31 -25.09
CA HIS A 85 -3.56 -6.25 -26.10
C HIS A 85 -5.02 -5.86 -26.22
N GLN A 86 -5.94 -6.83 -26.18
CA GLN A 86 -7.37 -6.56 -26.23
C GLN A 86 -7.85 -5.79 -24.99
N VAL A 87 -7.25 -6.03 -23.82
CA VAL A 87 -7.51 -5.26 -22.59
C VAL A 87 -7.16 -3.78 -22.77
N ILE A 88 -5.99 -3.48 -23.34
CA ILE A 88 -5.59 -2.09 -23.62
C ILE A 88 -6.59 -1.41 -24.56
N ASN A 89 -7.09 -2.14 -25.56
CA ASN A 89 -8.05 -1.61 -26.52
C ASN A 89 -9.40 -1.26 -25.87
N LEU A 90 -9.75 -1.78 -24.68
CA LEU A 90 -10.97 -1.40 -23.96
C LEU A 90 -10.97 0.07 -23.50
N PHE A 91 -9.79 0.68 -23.35
CA PHE A 91 -9.65 2.08 -22.97
C PHE A 91 -9.69 3.05 -24.16
N LEU A 92 -9.65 2.52 -25.38
CA LEU A 92 -9.54 3.31 -26.60
C LEU A 92 -10.92 3.57 -27.20
N GLU A 93 -11.08 4.75 -27.78
CA GLU A 93 -12.38 5.20 -28.30
C GLU A 93 -12.64 4.68 -29.73
N LYS A 94 -11.59 4.30 -30.45
CA LYS A 94 -11.65 3.85 -31.84
C LYS A 94 -11.18 2.41 -31.97
N GLU A 95 -12.04 1.54 -32.51
CA GLU A 95 -11.69 0.16 -32.88
C GLU A 95 -10.57 0.07 -33.93
N SER A 96 -10.28 1.16 -34.65
CA SER A 96 -9.39 1.15 -35.82
C SER A 96 -7.92 1.41 -35.53
N GLN A 97 -7.56 1.92 -34.34
CA GLN A 97 -6.17 2.25 -34.01
C GLN A 97 -5.67 1.34 -32.90
N LYS A 98 -5.32 0.13 -33.33
CA LYS A 98 -4.74 -0.89 -32.50
C LYS A 98 -3.46 -0.38 -31.83
N PHE A 99 -3.44 -0.33 -30.50
CA PHE A 99 -2.23 -0.09 -29.72
C PHE A 99 -1.37 -1.37 -29.71
N GLU A 100 -0.92 -1.81 -30.88
CA GLU A 100 -0.43 -3.18 -31.11
C GLU A 100 1.09 -3.36 -30.96
N ASP A 101 1.89 -2.30 -31.04
CA ASP A 101 3.37 -2.44 -30.97
C ASP A 101 3.91 -2.40 -29.53
N TRP A 102 3.43 -3.27 -28.66
CA TRP A 102 4.10 -3.58 -27.38
C TRP A 102 4.10 -5.09 -27.18
N LYS A 103 5.13 -5.62 -26.51
CA LYS A 103 5.31 -7.07 -26.33
C LYS A 103 5.32 -7.49 -24.87
N ASP A 104 5.75 -6.57 -24.02
CA ASP A 104 5.98 -6.77 -22.60
C ASP A 104 5.69 -5.48 -21.84
N ILE A 105 5.68 -5.57 -20.52
CA ILE A 105 5.41 -4.43 -19.63
C ILE A 105 6.43 -3.28 -19.79
N PRO A 106 7.76 -3.53 -19.92
CA PRO A 106 8.71 -2.46 -20.22
C PRO A 106 8.39 -1.70 -21.50
N SER A 107 8.12 -2.40 -22.61
CA SER A 107 7.79 -1.76 -23.89
C SER A 107 6.44 -1.04 -23.85
N LEU A 108 5.46 -1.54 -23.10
CA LEU A 108 4.21 -0.83 -22.82
C LEU A 108 4.47 0.48 -22.09
N TYR A 109 5.25 0.45 -21.01
CA TYR A 109 5.62 1.65 -20.25
C TYR A 109 6.37 2.67 -21.12
N ASP A 110 7.37 2.21 -21.87
CA ASP A 110 8.12 3.07 -22.79
C ASP A 110 7.20 3.63 -23.89
N LYS A 111 6.16 2.91 -24.32
CA LYS A 111 5.19 3.43 -25.29
C LYS A 111 4.27 4.48 -24.67
N LEU A 112 3.84 4.31 -23.41
CA LEU A 112 3.05 5.30 -22.66
C LEU A 112 3.82 6.63 -22.51
N TRP A 113 5.13 6.59 -22.34
CA TRP A 113 5.94 7.78 -22.05
C TRP A 113 6.89 8.20 -23.17
N GLY A 114 7.01 7.39 -24.21
CA GLY A 114 7.88 7.60 -25.35
C GLY A 114 7.51 8.86 -26.12
N PHE A 115 8.53 9.40 -26.79
CA PHE A 115 8.43 10.59 -27.62
C PHE A 115 7.44 10.33 -28.76
N ASN A 116 6.26 10.94 -28.68
CA ASN A 116 5.37 11.04 -29.81
C ASN A 116 5.62 12.40 -30.45
N GLU A 117 5.80 12.41 -31.77
CA GLU A 117 5.80 13.64 -32.56
C GLU A 117 4.57 14.47 -32.19
N PHE A 118 4.80 15.76 -31.94
CA PHE A 118 3.95 16.67 -31.18
C PHE A 118 2.53 16.94 -31.73
N ASP A 119 2.06 16.29 -32.80
CA ASP A 119 1.01 16.88 -33.64
C ASP A 119 -0.15 16.00 -34.12
N ASN A 120 -0.28 14.73 -33.72
CA ASN A 120 -1.44 13.94 -34.18
C ASN A 120 -2.59 13.87 -33.17
N LYS A 121 -3.82 13.95 -33.70
CA LYS A 121 -5.11 13.66 -33.05
C LYS A 121 -5.12 12.37 -32.21
N ASP A 122 -4.14 11.49 -32.38
CA ASP A 122 -3.82 10.29 -31.58
C ASP A 122 -3.44 10.59 -30.12
N ASN A 123 -3.25 11.86 -29.75
CA ASN A 123 -2.91 12.23 -28.37
C ASN A 123 -4.06 11.98 -27.38
N SER A 124 -5.33 11.89 -27.84
CA SER A 124 -6.46 11.58 -26.97
C SER A 124 -6.38 10.16 -26.40
N ASP A 125 -6.04 9.18 -27.22
CA ASP A 125 -5.98 7.77 -26.85
C ASP A 125 -4.80 7.50 -25.92
N LYS A 126 -3.63 8.06 -26.22
CA LYS A 126 -2.48 8.00 -25.32
C LYS A 126 -2.75 8.72 -23.99
N SER A 127 -3.49 9.83 -24.01
CA SER A 127 -3.93 10.50 -22.78
C SER A 127 -4.82 9.60 -21.93
N ARG A 128 -5.80 8.91 -22.53
CA ARG A 128 -6.67 7.97 -21.80
C ARG A 128 -5.91 6.81 -21.19
N LEU A 129 -4.97 6.23 -21.94
CA LEU A 129 -4.13 5.16 -21.42
C LEU A 129 -3.23 5.63 -20.27
N ARG A 130 -2.69 6.85 -20.34
CA ARG A 130 -1.95 7.47 -19.23
C ARG A 130 -2.84 7.71 -18.02
N GLU A 131 -4.07 8.17 -18.22
CA GLU A 131 -5.04 8.34 -17.13
C GLU A 131 -5.38 7.01 -16.45
N ALA A 132 -5.60 5.94 -17.23
CA ALA A 132 -5.83 4.60 -16.69
C ALA A 132 -4.58 4.02 -16.00
N TYR A 133 -3.40 4.26 -16.55
CA TYR A 133 -2.11 3.97 -15.89
C TYR A 133 -2.00 4.67 -14.54
N PHE A 134 -2.37 5.96 -14.46
CA PHE A 134 -2.36 6.70 -13.20
C PHE A 134 -3.32 6.12 -12.17
N ILE A 135 -4.48 5.61 -12.57
CA ILE A 135 -5.35 4.84 -11.65
C ILE A 135 -4.61 3.60 -11.12
N GLY A 136 -3.88 2.88 -11.98
CA GLY A 136 -3.04 1.76 -11.56
C GLY A 136 -1.96 2.16 -10.54
N GLU A 137 -1.29 3.30 -10.74
CA GLU A 137 -0.33 3.85 -9.77
C GLU A 137 -1.00 4.24 -8.45
N GLU A 138 -2.15 4.90 -8.49
CA GLU A 138 -2.87 5.32 -7.29
C GLU A 138 -3.34 4.12 -6.47
N VAL A 139 -3.85 3.07 -7.13
CA VAL A 139 -4.17 1.81 -6.46
C VAL A 139 -2.90 1.19 -5.85
N LEU A 140 -1.79 1.14 -6.58
CA LEU A 140 -0.53 0.62 -6.06
C LEU A 140 -0.08 1.39 -4.80
N TYR A 141 -0.24 2.72 -4.78
CA TYR A 141 0.06 3.55 -3.61
C TYR A 141 -0.88 3.30 -2.44
N VAL A 142 -2.18 3.11 -2.68
CA VAL A 142 -3.15 2.73 -1.63
C VAL A 142 -2.71 1.42 -0.98
N VAL A 143 -2.39 0.41 -1.78
CA VAL A 143 -1.97 -0.90 -1.26
C VAL A 143 -0.60 -0.82 -0.57
N LEU A 144 0.35 -0.05 -1.10
CA LEU A 144 1.65 0.18 -0.46
C LEU A 144 1.46 0.85 0.92
N ASN A 145 0.65 1.90 1.01
CA ASN A 145 0.39 2.59 2.27
C ASN A 145 -0.34 1.68 3.26
N ALA A 146 -1.28 0.85 2.80
CA ALA A 146 -1.93 -0.15 3.62
C ALA A 146 -0.95 -1.20 4.15
N HIS A 147 -0.02 -1.68 3.33
CA HIS A 147 1.03 -2.61 3.75
C HIS A 147 1.93 -1.99 4.83
N GLU A 148 2.40 -0.77 4.62
CA GLU A 148 3.25 -0.05 5.58
C GLU A 148 2.51 0.22 6.90
N ALA A 149 1.22 0.57 6.83
CA ALA A 149 0.37 0.73 8.00
C ALA A 149 0.14 -0.59 8.75
N HIS A 150 -0.09 -1.68 8.02
CA HIS A 150 -0.27 -3.02 8.58
C HIS A 150 0.98 -3.49 9.32
N ARG A 151 2.17 -3.32 8.70
CA ARG A 151 3.46 -3.64 9.33
C ARG A 151 3.69 -2.87 10.63
N GLN A 152 3.14 -1.66 10.73
CA GLN A 152 3.22 -0.82 11.93
C GLN A 152 2.08 -1.07 12.94
N LEU A 153 1.22 -2.06 12.69
CA LEU A 153 0.03 -2.37 13.49
C LEU A 153 -0.93 -1.17 13.60
N LEU A 154 -0.99 -0.35 12.56
CA LEU A 154 -1.87 0.81 12.46
C LEU A 154 -3.23 0.49 11.81
N ILE A 155 -3.35 -0.65 11.14
CA ILE A 155 -4.61 -1.18 10.60
C ILE A 155 -4.72 -2.67 10.95
N SER A 156 -5.94 -3.20 10.92
CA SER A 156 -6.18 -4.62 11.20
C SER A 156 -5.80 -5.52 10.01
N ASP A 157 -5.66 -6.83 10.25
CA ASP A 157 -5.47 -7.81 9.18
C ASP A 157 -6.62 -7.78 8.16
N GLY A 158 -7.86 -7.58 8.62
CA GLY A 158 -9.03 -7.49 7.73
C GLY A 158 -9.02 -6.24 6.85
N ASP A 159 -8.57 -5.10 7.39
CA ASP A 159 -8.42 -3.88 6.60
C ASP A 159 -7.31 -4.02 5.54
N TRP A 160 -6.19 -4.66 5.93
CA TRP A 160 -5.11 -4.97 5.01
C TRP A 160 -5.57 -5.89 3.88
N GLU A 161 -6.25 -7.00 4.20
CA GLU A 161 -6.75 -7.94 3.21
C GLU A 161 -7.73 -7.29 2.23
N SER A 162 -8.55 -6.35 2.71
CA SER A 162 -9.47 -5.58 1.86
C SER A 162 -8.73 -4.77 0.80
N TRP A 163 -7.64 -4.08 1.16
CA TRP A 163 -6.86 -3.31 0.19
C TRP A 163 -5.94 -4.19 -0.67
N ALA A 164 -5.37 -5.24 -0.09
CA ALA A 164 -4.53 -6.18 -0.82
C ALA A 164 -5.30 -6.96 -1.90
N ALA A 165 -6.64 -7.05 -1.79
CA ALA A 165 -7.51 -7.59 -2.84
C ALA A 165 -7.38 -6.82 -4.17
N TYR A 166 -6.98 -5.55 -4.17
CA TYR A 166 -6.71 -4.83 -5.43
C TYR A 166 -5.60 -5.49 -6.27
N ILE A 167 -4.60 -6.11 -5.64
CA ILE A 167 -3.56 -6.87 -6.35
C ILE A 167 -4.19 -8.05 -7.09
N ASP A 168 -5.16 -8.68 -6.44
CA ASP A 168 -5.86 -9.86 -6.89
C ASP A 168 -6.90 -9.56 -7.99
N ASP A 169 -7.45 -8.34 -7.99
CA ASP A 169 -8.44 -7.87 -8.96
C ASP A 169 -7.79 -7.25 -10.19
N LEU A 170 -6.68 -6.54 -10.02
CA LEU A 170 -5.98 -5.82 -11.10
C LEU A 170 -4.77 -6.57 -11.65
N GLY A 171 -4.39 -7.71 -11.06
CA GLY A 171 -3.15 -8.41 -11.39
C GLY A 171 -3.01 -8.88 -12.84
N THR A 172 -4.12 -9.03 -13.56
CA THR A 172 -4.14 -9.35 -15.00
C THR A 172 -4.09 -8.11 -15.89
N ASN A 173 -4.27 -6.91 -15.34
CA ASN A 173 -4.35 -5.66 -16.10
C ASN A 173 -2.95 -5.13 -16.47
N PRO A 174 -2.62 -4.97 -17.78
CA PRO A 174 -1.29 -4.54 -18.19
C PRO A 174 -0.89 -3.14 -17.70
N LEU A 175 -1.86 -2.23 -17.51
CA LEU A 175 -1.57 -0.88 -17.01
C LEU A 175 -1.23 -0.90 -15.51
N PHE A 176 -1.86 -1.78 -14.73
CA PHE A 176 -1.49 -1.99 -13.32
C PHE A 176 -0.11 -2.65 -13.22
N LEU A 177 0.18 -3.65 -14.05
CA LEU A 177 1.51 -4.26 -14.12
C LEU A 177 2.58 -3.25 -14.55
N ALA A 178 2.26 -2.32 -15.44
CA ALA A 178 3.15 -1.21 -15.80
C ALA A 178 3.41 -0.25 -14.63
N ALA A 179 2.42 0.01 -13.78
CA ALA A 179 2.61 0.77 -12.54
C ALA A 179 3.57 0.06 -11.58
N ILE A 180 3.43 -1.27 -11.42
CA ILE A 180 4.37 -2.09 -10.64
C ILE A 180 5.79 -2.01 -11.22
N TYR A 181 5.92 -2.12 -12.55
CA TYR A 181 7.21 -1.97 -13.22
C TYR A 181 7.84 -0.59 -12.98
N CYS A 182 7.06 0.50 -13.06
CA CYS A 182 7.54 1.83 -12.71
C CYS A 182 8.05 1.90 -11.27
N GLY A 183 7.25 1.43 -10.31
CA GLY A 183 7.61 1.40 -8.90
C GLY A 183 8.89 0.58 -8.63
N HIS A 184 9.04 -0.56 -9.30
CA HIS A 184 10.23 -1.41 -9.22
C HIS A 184 11.46 -0.75 -9.83
N LYS A 185 11.36 -0.27 -11.08
CA LYS A 185 12.46 0.34 -11.85
C LYS A 185 13.06 1.57 -11.15
N TYR A 186 12.22 2.42 -10.57
CA TYR A 186 12.66 3.67 -9.93
C TYR A 186 12.83 3.56 -8.41
N GLY A 187 12.57 2.39 -7.82
CA GLY A 187 12.79 2.15 -6.38
C GLY A 187 11.76 2.81 -5.46
N TYR A 188 10.52 3.00 -5.93
CA TYR A 188 9.44 3.54 -5.10
C TYR A 188 8.74 2.49 -4.22
N ILE A 189 9.02 1.20 -4.44
CA ILE A 189 8.52 0.09 -3.61
C ILE A 189 9.64 -0.51 -2.76
N SER A 190 9.31 -0.91 -1.53
CA SER A 190 10.24 -1.64 -0.65
C SER A 190 10.43 -3.09 -1.10
N LYS A 191 11.52 -3.73 -0.67
CA LYS A 191 11.77 -5.15 -0.95
C LYS A 191 10.67 -6.03 -0.38
N GLU A 192 10.27 -5.76 0.86
CA GLU A 192 9.21 -6.48 1.56
C GLU A 192 7.88 -6.37 0.80
N PHE A 193 7.53 -5.18 0.31
CA PHE A 193 6.32 -5.01 -0.48
C PHE A 193 6.40 -5.71 -1.85
N ALA A 194 7.56 -5.68 -2.49
CA ALA A 194 7.78 -6.41 -3.74
C ALA A 194 7.65 -7.92 -3.57
N GLU A 195 8.08 -8.48 -2.44
CA GLU A 195 7.84 -9.90 -2.11
C GLU A 195 6.35 -10.21 -2.00
N ILE A 196 5.58 -9.36 -1.30
CA ILE A 196 4.12 -9.50 -1.19
C ILE A 196 3.44 -9.44 -2.56
N LEU A 197 3.80 -8.46 -3.39
CA LEU A 197 3.29 -8.35 -4.77
C LEU A 197 3.56 -9.64 -5.55
N LYS A 198 4.82 -10.09 -5.56
CA LYS A 198 5.20 -11.31 -6.29
C LYS A 198 4.47 -12.54 -5.76
N GLN A 199 4.36 -12.71 -4.45
CA GLN A 199 3.66 -13.85 -3.85
C GLN A 199 2.18 -13.87 -4.22
N ARG A 200 1.46 -12.74 -4.07
CA ARG A 200 0.03 -12.65 -4.38
C ARG A 200 -0.24 -12.85 -5.86
N LEU A 201 0.48 -12.15 -6.72
CA LEU A 201 0.28 -12.24 -8.17
C LEU A 201 0.61 -13.64 -8.73
N MET A 202 1.57 -14.35 -8.12
CA MET A 202 1.92 -15.71 -8.54
C MET A 202 1.04 -16.79 -7.90
N LYS A 203 0.17 -16.43 -6.94
CA LYS A 203 -0.72 -17.37 -6.24
C LYS A 203 -1.92 -17.78 -7.10
N LYS A 204 -2.44 -16.88 -7.95
CA LYS A 204 -3.56 -17.18 -8.85
C LYS A 204 -3.05 -17.59 -10.24
N ASP A 205 -3.62 -18.65 -10.80
CA ASP A 205 -3.15 -19.27 -12.05
C ASP A 205 -3.32 -18.38 -13.29
N ASP A 206 -4.42 -17.63 -13.34
CA ASP A 206 -4.76 -16.66 -14.39
C ASP A 206 -3.77 -15.49 -14.41
N ILE A 207 -3.55 -14.85 -13.26
CA ILE A 207 -2.56 -13.78 -13.10
C ILE A 207 -1.16 -14.28 -13.43
N SER A 208 -0.76 -15.44 -12.89
CA SER A 208 0.55 -16.03 -13.16
C SER A 208 0.79 -16.28 -14.65
N ARG A 209 -0.25 -16.71 -15.40
CA ARG A 209 -0.17 -16.91 -16.85
C ARG A 209 0.06 -15.59 -17.59
N VAL A 210 -0.66 -14.54 -17.22
CA VAL A 210 -0.46 -13.19 -17.81
C VAL A 210 0.95 -12.70 -17.53
N ILE A 211 1.43 -12.78 -16.28
CA ILE A 211 2.79 -12.38 -15.91
C ILE A 211 3.85 -13.15 -16.71
N LYS A 212 3.70 -14.47 -16.86
CA LYS A 212 4.60 -15.27 -17.71
C LYS A 212 4.63 -14.81 -19.16
N SER A 213 3.51 -14.30 -19.67
CA SER A 213 3.39 -13.86 -21.06
C SER A 213 3.94 -12.46 -21.29
N ILE A 214 3.66 -11.49 -20.42
CA ILE A 214 3.95 -10.07 -20.68
C ILE A 214 4.87 -9.41 -19.65
N TYR A 215 5.15 -10.04 -18.51
CA TYR A 215 6.09 -9.53 -17.50
C TYR A 215 7.02 -10.62 -16.95
N PRO A 216 7.75 -11.35 -17.82
CA PRO A 216 8.53 -12.51 -17.40
C PRO A 216 9.65 -12.17 -16.40
N GLU A 217 10.13 -10.94 -16.42
CA GLU A 217 11.18 -10.43 -15.52
C GLU A 217 10.81 -10.57 -14.03
N MET A 218 9.52 -10.40 -13.70
CA MET A 218 8.99 -10.47 -12.34
C MET A 218 9.19 -11.86 -11.71
N ILE A 219 9.25 -12.89 -12.56
CA ILE A 219 9.34 -14.29 -12.14
C ILE A 219 10.76 -14.61 -11.67
N ASN A 220 11.78 -13.92 -12.21
CA ASN A 220 13.18 -14.15 -11.87
C ASN A 220 13.41 -14.09 -10.36
N SER A 221 14.21 -15.02 -9.84
CA SER A 221 14.46 -15.13 -8.38
C SER A 221 15.07 -13.86 -7.80
N ASP A 222 15.84 -13.12 -8.60
CA ASP A 222 16.53 -11.89 -8.23
C ASP A 222 15.69 -10.62 -8.44
N TRP A 223 14.44 -10.73 -8.90
CA TRP A 223 13.62 -9.56 -9.25
C TRP A 223 13.48 -8.59 -8.07
N VAL A 224 13.20 -9.11 -6.86
CA VAL A 224 13.12 -8.31 -5.63
C VAL A 224 14.44 -7.61 -5.29
N ASP A 225 15.58 -8.22 -5.65
CA ASP A 225 16.90 -7.66 -5.38
C ASP A 225 17.34 -6.59 -6.40
N ARG A 226 16.61 -6.46 -7.51
CA ARG A 226 16.87 -5.51 -8.59
C ARG A 226 16.05 -4.21 -8.50
N ILE A 227 15.32 -3.99 -7.40
CA ILE A 227 14.57 -2.73 -7.20
C ILE A 227 15.51 -1.52 -7.28
N GLY A 228 15.18 -0.56 -8.13
CA GLY A 228 15.92 0.69 -8.33
C GLY A 228 17.29 0.54 -9.02
N ARG A 229 17.55 -0.59 -9.70
CA ARG A 229 18.83 -0.88 -10.38
C ARG A 229 18.72 -0.95 -11.90
#